data_AF-A0A482IZF2-F1
#
_entry.id   AF-A0A482IZF2-F1
#
_cell.length_a   1.000
_cell.length_b   1.000
_cell.length_c   1.000
_cell.angle_alpha   90.00
_cell.angle_beta   90.00
_cell.angle_gamma   90.00
#
_symmetry.space_group_name_H-M   'P 1'
#
loop_
_entity.id
_entity.type
_entity.pdbx_description
1 polymer ?
#
loop_
_entity_poly.entity_id
_entity_poly.type
_entity_poly.pdbx_seq_one_letter_code
_entity_poly.pdbx_strand_id
1 'polypeptide(L)' 'MSTSIVKVLVTQDNHWAVESDGQLNAYASRGAAIAAGVHKAIKERAMLMIYEREAHASEPIEPIESSDVGVLGRVPA' A
#
# COMPACT_ATOMS: atom_id res chain seq x y z
N MET A 1 2.77 14.50 18.45
CA MET A 1 2.82 13.08 18.04
C MET A 1 3.23 13.05 16.59
N SER A 2 4.26 12.30 16.22
CA SER A 2 4.64 12.10 14.82
C SER A 2 3.86 10.91 14.28
N THR A 3 3.19 11.05 13.13
CA THR A 3 2.51 9.93 12.47
C THR A 3 3.56 9.09 11.75
N SER A 4 3.71 7.83 12.14
CA SER A 4 4.57 6.88 11.42
C SER A 4 3.98 6.60 10.04
N ILE A 5 4.84 6.48 9.03
CA ILE A 5 4.44 6.27 7.63
C ILE A 5 5.13 5.02 7.10
N VAL A 6 4.35 4.13 6.51
CA VAL A 6 4.83 3.00 5.70
C VAL A 6 4.52 3.32 4.25
N LYS A 7 5.53 3.30 3.39
CA LYS A 7 5.37 3.57 1.96
C LYS A 7 5.57 2.29 1.17
N VAL A 8 4.62 1.95 0.30
CA VAL A 8 4.79 0.96 -0.77
C VAL A 8 5.11 1.73 -2.03
N LEU A 9 6.23 1.43 -2.70
CA LEU A 9 6.67 2.19 -3.87
C LEU A 9 7.30 1.30 -4.93
N VAL A 10 7.34 1.79 -6.16
CA VAL A 10 8.12 1.21 -7.26
C VAL A 10 9.48 1.91 -7.32
N THR A 11 10.57 1.17 -7.13
CA THR A 11 11.94 1.69 -7.21
C THR A 11 12.32 2.05 -8.65
N GLN A 12 13.47 2.71 -8.84
CA GLN A 12 13.99 3.08 -10.18
C GLN A 12 14.18 1.86 -11.09
N ASP A 13 14.55 0.71 -10.52
CA ASP A 13 14.77 -0.55 -11.23
C ASP A 13 13.49 -1.36 -11.48
N ASN A 14 12.31 -0.73 -11.37
CA ASN A 14 11.00 -1.38 -11.50
C ASN A 14 10.73 -2.50 -10.47
N HIS A 15 11.38 -2.46 -9.31
CA HIS A 15 11.08 -3.37 -8.20
C HIS A 15 10.08 -2.77 -7.23
N TRP A 16 9.16 -3.59 -6.73
CA TRP A 16 8.25 -3.19 -5.67
C TRP A 16 8.95 -3.23 -4.33
N ALA A 17 8.82 -2.19 -3.52
CA ALA A 17 9.49 -2.08 -2.24
C ALA A 17 8.60 -1.46 -1.15
N VAL A 18 8.94 -1.74 0.10
CA VAL A 18 8.34 -1.11 1.28
C VAL A 18 9.40 -0.31 2.03
N GLU A 19 9.17 0.98 2.19
CA GLU A 19 9.97 1.91 3.00
C GLU A 19 9.26 2.13 4.36
N SER A 20 9.93 1.86 5.46
CA SER A 20 9.51 2.36 6.79
C SER A 20 10.73 2.48 7.70
N ASP A 21 10.74 3.50 8.56
CA ASP A 21 11.85 3.85 9.46
C ASP A 21 13.21 3.97 8.74
N GLY A 22 13.20 4.48 7.50
CA GLY A 22 14.40 4.63 6.67
C GLY A 22 14.95 3.32 6.10
N GLN A 23 14.28 2.18 6.33
CA GLN A 23 14.63 0.90 5.73
C GLN A 23 13.78 0.61 4.50
N LEU A 24 14.42 0.17 3.42
CA LEU A 24 13.78 -0.21 2.17
C LEU A 24 13.93 -1.72 1.94
N ASN A 25 12.80 -2.42 1.81
CA ASN A 25 12.78 -3.87 1.55
C ASN A 25 12.13 -4.14 0.19
N ALA A 26 12.80 -4.89 -0.68
CA ALA A 26 12.29 -5.24 -2.01
C ALA A 26 11.44 -6.53 -1.98
N TYR A 27 10.45 -6.62 -2.86
CA TYR A 27 9.50 -7.72 -2.98
C TYR A 27 9.35 -8.17 -4.43
N ALA A 28 9.08 -9.47 -4.61
CA ALA A 28 8.96 -10.09 -5.93
C ALA A 28 7.76 -9.61 -6.77
N SER A 29 6.76 -8.98 -6.15
CA SER A 29 5.55 -8.50 -6.85
C SER A 29 4.87 -7.34 -6.13
N ARG A 30 3.99 -6.63 -6.85
CA ARG A 30 3.10 -5.59 -6.31
C ARG A 30 2.28 -6.11 -5.14
N GLY A 31 1.63 -7.27 -5.32
CA GLY A 31 0.79 -7.88 -4.29
C GLY A 31 1.57 -8.21 -3.02
N ALA A 32 2.80 -8.73 -3.16
CA ALA A 32 3.66 -9.03 -2.02
C ALA A 32 4.07 -7.75 -1.26
N ALA A 33 4.42 -6.68 -1.97
CA ALA A 33 4.77 -5.40 -1.35
C ALA A 33 3.56 -4.75 -0.64
N ILE A 34 2.38 -4.77 -1.25
CA ILE A 34 1.15 -4.24 -0.62
C ILE A 34 0.80 -5.05 0.62
N ALA A 35 0.79 -6.38 0.55
CA ALA A 35 0.49 -7.23 1.70
C ALA A 35 1.47 -7.00 2.86
N ALA A 36 2.77 -6.88 2.56
CA ALA A 36 3.79 -6.57 3.54
C ALA A 36 3.64 -5.15 4.14
N GLY A 37 3.34 -4.16 3.29
CA GLY A 37 3.08 -2.78 3.71
C GLY A 37 1.87 -2.66 4.63
N VAL A 38 0.76 -3.33 4.29
CA VAL A 38 -0.46 -3.39 5.14
C VAL A 38 -0.13 -4.04 6.48
N HIS A 39 0.54 -5.20 6.47
CA HIS A 39 0.92 -5.88 7.71
C HIS A 39 1.78 -4.97 8.61
N LYS A 40 2.77 -4.28 8.03
CA LYS A 40 3.66 -3.38 8.76
C LYS A 40 2.91 -2.15 9.30
N ALA A 41 2.05 -1.54 8.50
CA ALA A 41 1.25 -0.39 8.90
C ALA A 41 0.30 -0.71 10.07
N ILE A 42 -0.34 -1.89 10.06
CA ILE A 42 -1.17 -2.36 11.17
C ILE A 42 -0.33 -2.54 12.44
N LYS A 43 0.82 -3.22 12.33
CA LYS A 43 1.73 -3.50 13.45
C LYS A 43 2.24 -2.20 14.11
N GLU A 44 2.56 -1.20 13.30
CA GLU A 44 3.15 0.07 13.75
C GLU A 44 2.11 1.16 14.04
N ARG A 45 0.82 0.89 13.79
CA ARG A 45 -0.26 1.90 13.77
C ARG A 45 0.12 3.11 12.91
N ALA A 46 0.71 2.81 11.75
CA ALA A 46 1.23 3.78 10.82
C ALA A 46 0.25 4.03 9.67
N MET A 47 0.36 5.20 9.04
CA MET A 47 -0.33 5.51 7.80
C MET A 47 0.33 4.75 6.64
N LEU A 48 -0.47 4.04 5.84
CA LEU A 48 0.00 3.38 4.63
C LEU A 48 -0.16 4.32 3.43
N MET A 49 0.91 4.51 2.67
CA MET A 49 0.89 5.22 1.39
C MET A 49 1.37 4.28 0.28
N ILE A 50 0.64 4.20 -0.83
CA ILE A 50 1.02 3.39 -1.99
C ILE A 50 1.30 4.33 -3.15
N TYR A 51 2.54 4.30 -3.64
CA TYR A 51 3.03 5.08 -4.77
C TYR A 51 3.17 4.16 -5.98
N GLU A 52 2.37 4.42 -7.00
CA GLU A 52 2.55 3.79 -8.30
C GLU A 52 3.32 4.75 -9.20
N ARG A 53 4.26 4.22 -9.99
CA ARG A 53 4.86 5.03 -11.04
C ARG A 53 3.73 5.31 -12.03
N GLU A 54 3.42 6.57 -12.33
CA GLU A 54 2.38 6.96 -13.27
C GLU A 54 2.57 6.19 -14.59
N ALA A 55 1.86 5.08 -14.74
CA ALA A 55 1.81 4.35 -15.98
C ALA A 55 0.87 5.14 -16.87
N HIS A 56 1.40 6.18 -17.52
CA HIS A 56 0.66 7.06 -18.43
C HIS A 56 -0.72 7.45 -17.89
N ALA A 57 -0.82 8.58 -17.20
CA ALA A 57 -2.10 9.24 -16.99
C ALA A 57 -2.85 9.35 -18.33
N SER A 58 -3.75 8.42 -18.59
CA SER A 58 -4.64 8.42 -19.75
C SER A 58 -6.02 7.91 -19.36
N GLU A 59 -6.16 7.25 -18.22
CA GLU A 59 -7.47 7.05 -17.60
C GLU A 59 -7.39 7.51 -16.14
N PRO A 60 -8.28 8.43 -15.71
CA PRO A 60 -8.48 8.69 -14.29
C PRO A 60 -8.69 7.37 -13.57
N ILE A 61 -7.97 7.14 -12.48
CA ILE A 61 -8.38 6.10 -11.53
C ILE A 61 -9.73 6.59 -11.00
N GLU A 62 -10.83 5.98 -11.45
CA GLU A 62 -12.14 6.32 -10.93
C GLU A 62 -12.11 6.13 -9.40
N PRO A 63 -12.62 7.08 -8.62
CA PRO A 63 -12.74 6.91 -7.19
C PRO A 63 -13.46 5.60 -6.91
N ILE A 64 -12.91 4.78 -6.01
CA ILE A 64 -13.62 3.60 -5.51
C ILE A 64 -14.91 4.10 -4.87
N GLU A 65 -16.05 3.75 -5.46
CA GLU A 65 -17.35 4.09 -4.90
C GLU A 65 -17.65 3.14 -3.75
N SER A 66 -18.46 3.59 -2.79
CA SER A 66 -18.88 2.73 -1.67
C SER A 66 -19.60 1.45 -2.15
N SER A 67 -20.15 1.45 -3.36
CA SER A 67 -20.75 0.29 -4.02
C SER A 67 -19.75 -0.77 -4.46
N ASP A 68 -18.49 -0.39 -4.68
CA ASP A 68 -17.42 -1.30 -5.08
C ASP A 68 -16.88 -2.11 -3.89
N VAL A 69 -17.30 -1.76 -2.68
CA VAL A 69 -16.88 -2.38 -1.42
C VAL A 69 -18.04 -3.15 -0.80
N GLY A 70 -18.04 -4.47 -0.96
CA GLY A 70 -18.96 -5.35 -0.25
C GLY A 70 -18.55 -5.52 1.22
N VAL A 71 -19.43 -5.16 2.15
CA VAL A 71 -19.25 -5.53 3.57
C VAL A 71 -19.51 -7.04 3.70
N LEU A 72 -18.45 -7.83 3.72
CA LEU A 72 -18.53 -9.21 4.19
C LEU A 72 -18.91 -9.13 5.68
N GLY A 73 -20.07 -9.68 6.05
CA GLY A 73 -20.70 -9.51 7.36
C GLY A 73 -19.78 -9.79 8.56
N ARG A 74 -20.22 -9.38 9.75
CA ARG A 74 -19.46 -9.48 11.02
C ARG A 74 -18.71 -10.81 11.13
N VAL A 75 -17.38 -10.73 11.27
CA VAL A 75 -16.57 -11.85 11.75
C VAL A 75 -17.12 -12.22 13.14
N PRO A 76 -17.62 -13.46 13.34
CA PRO A 76 -18.07 -13.88 14.66
C PRO A 76 -16.89 -13.83 15.64
N ALA A 77 -17.16 -13.29 16.83
CA ALA A 77 -16.20 -13.15 17.93
C ALA A 77 -15.76 -14.50 18.49
#